data_AF-A0A5C8MEZ3-F1
#
_entry.id   AF-A0A5C8MEZ3-F1
#
_cell.length_a   1.000
_cell.length_b   1.000
_cell.length_c   1.000
_cell.angle_alpha   90.00
_cell.angle_beta   90.00
_cell.angle_gamma   90.00
#
_symmetry.space_group_name_H-M   'P 1'
#
loop_
_entity.id
_entity.type
_entity.pdbx_description
1 polymer ?
#
loop_
_entity_poly.entity_id
_entity_poly.type
_entity_poly.pdbx_seq_one_letter_code
_entity_poly.pdbx_strand_id
1 'polypeptide(L)'
;NPIRSLADVEKLGEIHPEEDVPYVLETIKLLTTEQLNVPLIGFAGAPFTLASYMIEGGPSKNYNKTKAFMYAEPKAWFALMDKLADMTIRYVKAQIRAGASAIQIFDSWVGAVNVDDYRTFIKPTMARIFAALREENVPLIMFGVGASHCRFNK
;
A
#
# COMPACT_ATOMS: atom_id res chain seq x y z
N ASN A 1 16.47 -9.57 3.79
CA ASN A 1 15.85 -10.76 4.42
C ASN A 1 14.38 -10.83 4.04
N PRO A 2 14.01 -11.66 3.06
CA PRO A 2 12.61 -11.78 2.63
C PRO A 2 11.71 -12.38 3.71
N ILE A 3 10.42 -12.03 3.70
CA ILE A 3 9.42 -12.61 4.59
C ILE A 3 9.14 -14.06 4.19
N ARG A 4 9.21 -14.97 5.17
CA ARG A 4 8.97 -16.41 4.98
C ARG A 4 8.02 -17.02 6.00
N SER A 5 7.74 -16.34 7.11
CA SER A 5 6.96 -16.88 8.21
C SER A 5 6.20 -15.79 8.97
N LEU A 6 5.25 -16.19 9.82
CA LEU A 6 4.59 -15.28 10.75
C LEU A 6 5.60 -14.57 11.67
N ALA A 7 6.63 -15.28 12.14
CA ALA A 7 7.66 -14.71 13.00
C ALA A 7 8.46 -13.59 12.30
N ASP A 8 8.63 -13.64 10.97
CA ASP A 8 9.26 -12.55 10.23
C ASP A 8 8.33 -11.33 10.14
N VAL A 9 7.02 -11.55 10.02
CA VAL A 9 6.00 -10.49 10.00
C VAL A 9 5.91 -9.81 11.37
N GLU A 10 5.96 -10.57 12.46
CA GLU A 10 5.89 -10.05 13.83
C GLU A 10 7.07 -9.13 14.19
N LYS A 11 8.24 -9.35 13.57
CA LYS A 11 9.42 -8.49 13.72
C LYS A 11 9.30 -7.14 13.02
N LEU A 12 8.33 -6.96 12.13
CA LEU A 12 8.14 -5.69 11.44
C LEU A 12 7.63 -4.63 12.42
N GLY A 13 8.38 -3.53 12.51
CA GLY A 13 8.01 -2.37 13.29
C GLY A 13 6.86 -1.57 12.68
N GLU A 14 6.54 -0.47 13.34
CA GLU A 14 5.59 0.52 12.84
C GLU A 14 6.34 1.70 12.25
N ILE A 15 5.75 2.38 11.27
CA ILE A 15 6.30 3.62 10.73
C ILE A 15 5.87 4.82 11.57
N HIS A 16 6.82 5.72 11.81
CA HIS A 16 6.66 7.05 12.37
C HIS A 16 7.08 8.06 11.30
N PRO A 17 6.18 8.50 10.39
CA PRO A 17 6.57 9.21 9.17
C PRO A 17 7.41 10.48 9.41
N GLU A 18 7.12 11.20 10.48
CA GLU A 18 7.84 12.41 10.88
C GLU A 18 9.29 12.13 11.33
N GLU A 19 9.61 10.90 11.76
CA GLU A 19 10.95 10.48 12.20
C GLU A 19 11.67 9.67 11.12
N ASP A 20 10.97 8.71 10.50
CA ASP A 20 11.54 7.75 9.55
C ASP A 20 11.74 8.33 8.15
N VAL A 21 10.84 9.24 7.73
CA VAL A 21 10.83 9.83 6.38
C VAL A 21 10.59 11.35 6.37
N PRO A 22 11.24 12.15 7.26
CA PRO A 22 11.02 13.59 7.33
C PRO A 22 11.29 14.30 6.01
N TYR A 23 12.29 13.84 5.27
CA TYR A 23 12.69 14.38 3.97
C TYR A 23 11.55 14.35 2.93
N VAL A 24 10.67 13.34 2.96
CA VAL A 24 9.51 13.28 2.07
C VAL A 24 8.51 14.38 2.45
N LEU A 25 8.22 14.51 3.73
CA LEU A 25 7.24 15.49 4.24
C LEU A 25 7.73 16.93 4.03
N GLU A 26 9.01 17.19 4.25
CA GLU A 26 9.66 18.47 3.96
C GLU A 26 9.59 18.82 2.48
N THR A 27 9.81 17.83 1.59
CA THR A 27 9.71 18.03 0.14
C THR A 27 8.27 18.38 -0.26
N ILE A 28 7.27 17.66 0.25
CA ILE A 28 5.85 17.95 0.00
C ILE A 28 5.51 19.37 0.47
N LYS A 29 5.95 19.74 1.67
CA LYS A 29 5.71 21.06 2.23
C LYS A 29 6.34 22.15 1.36
N LEU A 30 7.63 22.04 1.04
CA LEU A 30 8.34 22.99 0.19
C LEU A 30 7.65 23.17 -1.18
N LEU A 31 7.28 22.06 -1.82
CA LEU A 31 6.60 22.09 -3.11
C LEU A 31 5.27 22.82 -3.03
N THR A 32 4.48 22.55 -1.99
CA THR A 32 3.11 23.07 -1.86
C THR A 32 3.04 24.50 -1.32
N THR A 33 4.06 24.96 -0.58
CA THR A 33 4.09 26.32 -0.02
C THR A 33 4.85 27.32 -0.87
N GLU A 34 5.87 26.88 -1.62
CA GLU A 34 6.82 27.80 -2.27
C GLU A 34 6.97 27.63 -3.79
N GLN A 35 6.69 26.44 -4.34
CA GLN A 35 7.09 26.14 -5.73
C GLN A 35 5.92 25.90 -6.68
N LEU A 36 4.88 25.18 -6.25
CA LEU A 36 3.80 24.74 -7.11
C LEU A 36 2.60 25.68 -7.03
N ASN A 37 2.08 26.04 -8.21
CA ASN A 37 0.77 26.68 -8.37
C ASN A 37 -0.32 25.68 -8.83
N VAL A 38 -0.03 24.38 -8.71
CA VAL A 38 -0.92 23.28 -9.10
C VAL A 38 -1.02 22.26 -7.96
N PRO A 39 -2.13 21.48 -7.86
CA PRO A 39 -2.28 20.47 -6.83
C PRO A 39 -1.16 19.42 -6.89
N LEU A 40 -0.58 19.10 -5.73
CA LEU A 40 0.41 18.03 -5.61
C LEU A 40 -0.29 16.69 -5.31
N ILE A 41 0.05 15.66 -6.07
CA ILE A 41 -0.42 14.28 -5.85
C ILE A 41 0.64 13.53 -5.04
N GLY A 42 0.27 13.13 -3.82
CA GLY A 42 1.04 12.18 -3.02
C GLY A 42 0.76 10.74 -3.45
N PHE A 43 1.60 9.79 -3.03
CA PHE A 43 1.40 8.39 -3.40
C PHE A 43 1.93 7.39 -2.37
N ALA A 44 1.39 6.17 -2.45
CA ALA A 44 1.92 5.02 -1.73
C ALA A 44 1.72 3.72 -2.53
N GLY A 45 2.54 2.71 -2.24
CA GLY A 45 2.32 1.36 -2.74
C GLY A 45 1.16 0.69 -2.01
N ALA A 46 0.37 -0.11 -2.75
CA ALA A 46 -0.65 -0.95 -2.16
C ALA A 46 -0.02 -2.12 -1.38
N PRO A 47 -0.66 -2.60 -0.29
CA PRO A 47 -0.15 -3.70 0.53
C PRO A 47 0.23 -4.95 -0.26
N PHE A 48 -0.56 -5.36 -1.27
CA PHE A 48 -0.24 -6.55 -2.07
C PHE A 48 1.08 -6.40 -2.83
N THR A 49 1.27 -5.25 -3.49
CA THR A 49 2.51 -4.95 -4.22
C THR A 49 3.71 -4.87 -3.27
N LEU A 50 3.56 -4.22 -2.11
CA LEU A 50 4.62 -4.14 -1.10
C LEU A 50 4.97 -5.51 -0.52
N ALA A 51 3.97 -6.29 -0.11
CA ALA A 51 4.14 -7.66 0.39
C ALA A 51 4.87 -8.53 -0.63
N SER A 52 4.54 -8.37 -1.91
CA SER A 52 5.19 -9.12 -2.97
C SER A 52 6.68 -8.78 -3.10
N TYR A 53 7.09 -7.52 -2.99
CA TYR A 53 8.52 -7.18 -2.92
C TYR A 53 9.20 -7.83 -1.70
N MET A 54 8.54 -7.77 -0.54
CA MET A 54 9.07 -8.32 0.72
C MET A 54 9.20 -9.85 0.71
N ILE A 55 8.32 -10.55 0.01
CA ILE A 55 8.33 -12.01 -0.10
C ILE A 55 9.24 -12.45 -1.25
N GLU A 56 9.15 -11.85 -2.43
CA GLU A 56 9.95 -12.28 -3.58
C GLU A 56 11.44 -12.01 -3.34
N GLY A 57 11.78 -10.89 -2.70
CA GLY A 57 13.16 -10.49 -2.36
C GLY A 57 13.98 -10.02 -3.57
N GLY A 58 13.33 -9.75 -4.69
CA GLY A 58 13.97 -9.36 -5.96
C GLY A 58 12.97 -9.27 -7.11
N PRO A 59 13.45 -9.04 -8.35
CA PRO A 59 12.58 -8.97 -9.53
C PRO A 59 11.85 -10.29 -9.75
N SER A 60 10.53 -10.24 -9.88
CA SER A 60 9.66 -11.39 -10.12
C SER A 60 8.65 -11.07 -11.21
N LYS A 61 8.42 -12.02 -12.12
CA LYS A 61 7.46 -11.86 -13.23
C LYS A 61 6.09 -12.46 -12.91
N ASN A 62 6.06 -13.55 -12.14
CA ASN A 62 4.85 -14.36 -11.91
C ASN A 62 4.38 -14.34 -10.45
N TYR A 63 5.19 -13.81 -9.53
CA TYR A 63 4.88 -13.67 -8.10
C TYR A 63 4.49 -14.99 -7.42
N ASN A 64 5.14 -16.08 -7.86
CA ASN A 64 4.83 -17.43 -7.42
C ASN A 64 5.07 -17.62 -5.92
N LYS A 65 6.09 -16.97 -5.34
CA LYS A 65 6.37 -17.09 -3.90
C LYS A 65 5.33 -16.32 -3.10
N THR A 66 4.93 -15.14 -3.56
CA THR A 66 3.83 -14.39 -2.95
C THR A 66 2.55 -15.22 -2.92
N LYS A 67 2.14 -15.78 -4.07
CA LYS A 67 0.93 -16.62 -4.14
C LYS A 67 1.05 -17.86 -3.27
N ALA A 68 2.18 -18.56 -3.32
CA ALA A 68 2.41 -19.74 -2.48
C ALA A 68 2.29 -19.38 -0.98
N PHE A 69 2.88 -18.26 -0.55
CA PHE A 69 2.79 -17.77 0.83
C PHE A 69 1.35 -17.39 1.21
N MET A 70 0.64 -16.70 0.32
CA MET A 70 -0.78 -16.33 0.51
C MET A 70 -1.68 -17.55 0.77
N TYR A 71 -1.47 -18.65 0.04
CA TYR A 71 -2.27 -19.87 0.21
C TYR A 71 -1.78 -20.77 1.35
N ALA A 72 -0.46 -20.93 1.50
CA ALA A 72 0.10 -21.86 2.47
C ALA A 72 0.09 -21.30 3.89
N GLU A 73 0.23 -19.98 4.03
CA GLU A 73 0.40 -19.30 5.32
C GLU A 73 -0.61 -18.15 5.48
N PRO A 74 -1.94 -18.40 5.37
CA PRO A 74 -2.95 -17.34 5.36
C PRO A 74 -2.93 -16.49 6.62
N LYS A 75 -2.62 -17.07 7.79
CA LYS A 75 -2.48 -16.31 9.05
C LYS A 75 -1.35 -15.28 8.96
N ALA A 76 -0.20 -15.69 8.42
CA ALA A 76 0.94 -14.79 8.24
C ALA A 76 0.67 -13.75 7.15
N TRP A 77 -0.02 -14.15 6.08
CA TRP A 77 -0.48 -13.23 5.03
C TRP A 77 -1.35 -12.11 5.58
N PHE A 78 -2.44 -12.43 6.29
CA PHE A 78 -3.34 -11.42 6.82
C PHE A 78 -2.65 -10.53 7.86
N ALA A 79 -1.79 -11.09 8.71
CA ALA A 79 -0.98 -10.30 9.64
C ALA A 79 -0.04 -9.30 8.91
N LEU A 80 0.55 -9.72 7.78
CA LEU A 80 1.39 -8.84 6.96
C LEU A 80 0.56 -7.74 6.30
N MET A 81 -0.59 -8.10 5.74
CA MET A 81 -1.49 -7.16 5.10
C MET A 81 -2.02 -6.11 6.06
N ASP A 82 -2.32 -6.49 7.31
CA ASP A 82 -2.74 -5.56 8.34
C ASP A 82 -1.64 -4.56 8.71
N LYS A 83 -0.41 -5.04 8.92
CA LYS A 83 0.75 -4.16 9.18
C LYS A 83 1.00 -3.19 8.03
N LEU A 84 0.94 -3.68 6.80
CA LEU A 84 1.12 -2.84 5.62
C LEU A 84 -0.03 -1.83 5.44
N ALA A 85 -1.26 -2.19 5.80
CA ALA A 85 -2.37 -1.25 5.82
C ALA A 85 -2.15 -0.12 6.82
N ASP A 86 -1.76 -0.46 8.05
CA ASP A 86 -1.45 0.55 9.08
C ASP A 86 -0.33 1.48 8.65
N MET A 87 0.74 0.92 8.09
CA MET A 87 1.85 1.68 7.53
C MET A 87 1.38 2.63 6.41
N THR A 88 0.62 2.12 5.43
CA THR A 88 0.11 2.93 4.31
C THR A 88 -0.82 4.04 4.79
N ILE A 89 -1.72 3.77 5.74
CA ILE A 89 -2.63 4.78 6.30
C ILE A 89 -1.82 5.89 6.98
N ARG A 90 -0.88 5.54 7.87
CA ARG A 90 -0.06 6.53 8.60
C ARG A 90 0.76 7.38 7.63
N TYR A 91 1.42 6.73 6.68
CA TYR A 91 2.27 7.41 5.70
C TYR A 91 1.47 8.36 4.82
N VAL A 92 0.31 7.92 4.32
CA VAL A 92 -0.56 8.77 3.49
C VAL A 92 -1.13 9.94 4.28
N LYS A 93 -1.61 9.71 5.51
CA LYS A 93 -2.10 10.81 6.36
C LYS A 93 -1.00 11.85 6.63
N ALA A 94 0.24 11.41 6.81
CA ALA A 94 1.37 12.32 6.96
C ALA A 94 1.64 13.15 5.68
N GLN A 95 1.55 12.54 4.49
CA GLN A 95 1.66 13.26 3.22
C GLN A 95 0.56 14.31 3.05
N ILE A 96 -0.69 13.97 3.42
CA ILE A 96 -1.83 14.91 3.37
C ILE A 96 -1.58 16.08 4.32
N ARG A 97 -1.19 15.81 5.58
CA ARG A 97 -0.82 16.85 6.55
C ARG A 97 0.32 17.75 6.07
N ALA A 98 1.26 17.20 5.31
CA ALA A 98 2.38 17.95 4.75
C ALA A 98 1.97 18.83 3.55
N GLY A 99 0.80 18.59 2.93
CA GLY A 99 0.24 19.44 1.87
C GLY A 99 -0.25 18.71 0.62
N ALA A 100 -0.14 17.38 0.55
CA ALA A 100 -0.63 16.63 -0.61
C ALA A 100 -2.14 16.81 -0.79
N SER A 101 -2.55 17.25 -1.98
CA SER A 101 -3.95 17.62 -2.26
C SER A 101 -4.79 16.45 -2.79
N ALA A 102 -4.13 15.38 -3.24
CA ALA A 102 -4.74 14.12 -3.66
C ALA A 102 -3.75 12.97 -3.43
N ILE A 103 -4.24 11.74 -3.34
CA ILE A 103 -3.42 10.55 -3.10
C ILE A 103 -3.67 9.49 -4.15
N GLN A 104 -2.60 8.91 -4.68
CA GLN A 104 -2.65 7.74 -5.55
C GLN A 104 -2.04 6.50 -4.87
N ILE A 105 -2.83 5.43 -4.78
CA ILE A 105 -2.39 4.12 -4.31
C ILE A 105 -2.10 3.22 -5.52
N PHE A 106 -0.85 2.80 -5.64
CA PHE A 106 -0.37 1.97 -6.75
C PHE A 106 -0.38 0.49 -6.35
N ASP A 107 -1.27 -0.28 -6.96
CA ASP A 107 -1.28 -1.74 -6.88
C ASP A 107 -0.84 -2.35 -8.22
N SER A 108 0.42 -2.13 -8.56
CA SER A 108 1.00 -2.49 -9.85
C SER A 108 0.87 -3.97 -10.18
N TRP A 109 0.79 -4.85 -9.17
CA TRP A 109 0.91 -6.30 -9.36
C TRP A 109 -0.41 -7.05 -9.16
N VAL A 110 -1.49 -6.36 -8.81
CA VAL A 110 -2.79 -6.97 -8.54
C VAL A 110 -3.39 -7.69 -9.75
N GLY A 111 -3.00 -7.31 -10.98
CA GLY A 111 -3.40 -8.03 -12.19
C GLY A 111 -2.91 -9.49 -12.24
N ALA A 112 -1.95 -9.86 -11.39
CA ALA A 112 -1.46 -11.23 -11.32
C ALA A 112 -2.38 -12.20 -10.57
N VAL A 113 -3.37 -11.73 -9.80
CA VAL A 113 -4.31 -12.59 -9.05
C VAL A 113 -5.67 -12.69 -9.75
N ASN A 114 -6.39 -13.78 -9.54
CA ASN A 114 -7.77 -13.90 -10.03
C ASN A 114 -8.75 -13.13 -9.11
N VAL A 115 -10.01 -13.03 -9.51
CA VAL A 115 -11.03 -12.24 -8.79
C VAL A 115 -11.33 -12.79 -7.39
N ASP A 116 -11.31 -14.11 -7.22
CA ASP A 116 -11.65 -14.74 -5.95
C ASP A 116 -10.53 -14.58 -4.92
N ASP A 117 -9.28 -14.73 -5.37
CA ASP A 117 -8.10 -14.40 -4.57
C ASP A 117 -8.11 -12.93 -4.18
N TYR A 118 -8.38 -12.04 -5.14
CA TYR A 118 -8.45 -10.61 -4.88
C TYR A 118 -9.47 -10.30 -3.78
N ARG A 119 -10.68 -10.87 -3.89
CA ARG A 119 -11.76 -10.68 -2.90
C ARG A 119 -11.40 -11.20 -1.52
N THR A 120 -10.67 -12.32 -1.46
CA THR A 120 -10.34 -13.00 -0.20
C THR A 120 -9.13 -12.37 0.49
N PHE A 121 -8.06 -12.12 -0.27
CA PHE A 121 -6.73 -11.83 0.29
C PHE A 121 -6.33 -10.36 0.23
N ILE A 122 -6.99 -9.54 -0.60
CA ILE A 122 -6.54 -8.15 -0.87
C ILE A 122 -7.66 -7.13 -0.63
N LYS A 123 -8.87 -7.38 -1.13
CA LYS A 123 -10.00 -6.45 -1.04
C LYS A 123 -10.29 -5.97 0.38
N PRO A 124 -10.28 -6.81 1.44
CA PRO A 124 -10.57 -6.36 2.80
C PRO A 124 -9.57 -5.30 3.29
N THR A 125 -8.28 -5.52 3.00
CA THR A 125 -7.20 -4.60 3.35
C THR A 125 -7.33 -3.27 2.61
N MET A 126 -7.61 -3.31 1.30
CA MET A 126 -7.83 -2.08 0.52
C MET A 126 -9.05 -1.32 1.01
N ALA A 127 -10.16 -2.02 1.32
CA ALA A 127 -11.36 -1.41 1.86
C ALA A 127 -11.08 -0.69 3.20
N ARG A 128 -10.29 -1.30 4.09
CA ARG A 128 -9.84 -0.69 5.34
C ARG A 128 -9.04 0.59 5.10
N ILE A 129 -8.08 0.56 4.17
CA ILE A 129 -7.27 1.75 3.81
C ILE A 129 -8.16 2.88 3.29
N PHE A 130 -8.99 2.63 2.28
CA PHE A 130 -9.84 3.67 1.71
C PHE A 130 -10.88 4.20 2.69
N ALA A 131 -11.39 3.36 3.60
CA ALA A 131 -12.29 3.82 4.67
C ALA A 131 -11.59 4.80 5.61
N ALA A 132 -10.38 4.45 6.10
CA ALA A 132 -9.61 5.29 7.01
C ALA A 132 -9.12 6.60 6.38
N LEU A 133 -8.84 6.60 5.07
CA LEU A 133 -8.38 7.77 4.33
C LEU A 133 -9.51 8.70 3.87
N ARG A 134 -10.76 8.21 3.81
CA ARG A 134 -11.91 9.03 3.40
C ARG A 134 -12.16 10.20 4.34
N GLU A 135 -11.80 10.05 5.60
CA GLU A 135 -11.91 11.09 6.64
C GLU A 135 -11.03 12.33 6.34
N GLU A 136 -9.98 12.16 5.52
CA GLU A 136 -9.05 13.25 5.19
C GLU A 136 -9.57 14.20 4.10
N ASN A 137 -10.73 13.89 3.50
CA ASN A 137 -11.42 14.73 2.50
C ASN A 137 -10.58 15.15 1.28
N VAL A 138 -9.61 14.32 0.88
CA VAL A 138 -8.85 14.49 -0.37
C VAL A 138 -9.27 13.44 -1.42
N PRO A 139 -9.15 13.72 -2.72
CA PRO A 139 -9.37 12.71 -3.76
C PRO A 139 -8.41 11.52 -3.61
N LEU A 140 -8.97 10.31 -3.66
CA LEU A 140 -8.23 9.05 -3.57
C LEU A 140 -8.31 8.31 -4.90
N ILE A 141 -7.15 8.00 -5.48
CA ILE A 141 -7.02 7.32 -6.78
C ILE A 141 -6.43 5.94 -6.51
N MET A 142 -7.03 4.90 -7.09
CA MET A 142 -6.42 3.57 -7.15
C MET A 142 -5.96 3.28 -8.57
N PHE A 143 -4.69 2.92 -8.73
CA PHE A 143 -4.13 2.49 -10.00
C PHE A 143 -3.66 1.04 -9.90
N GLY A 144 -4.15 0.17 -10.79
CA GLY A 144 -3.69 -1.22 -10.87
C GLY A 144 -3.49 -1.66 -12.32
N VAL A 145 -2.32 -2.24 -12.62
CA VAL A 145 -1.99 -2.71 -13.97
C VAL A 145 -2.64 -4.08 -14.20
N GLY A 146 -3.29 -4.26 -15.34
CA GLY A 146 -3.92 -5.54 -15.71
C GLY A 146 -5.08 -5.96 -14.78
N ALA A 147 -5.68 -5.02 -14.06
CA ALA A 147 -6.67 -5.26 -13.00
C ALA A 147 -8.13 -5.10 -13.45
N SER A 148 -8.41 -5.10 -14.76
CA SER A 148 -9.76 -4.81 -15.29
C SER A 148 -10.82 -5.82 -14.83
N HIS A 149 -10.41 -7.05 -14.51
CA HIS A 149 -11.25 -8.10 -13.92
C HIS A 149 -11.49 -7.90 -12.41
N CYS A 150 -10.60 -7.20 -11.71
CA CYS A 150 -10.72 -6.85 -10.31
C CYS A 150 -11.53 -5.54 -10.14
N ARG A 151 -12.76 -5.50 -10.67
CA ARG A 151 -13.63 -4.33 -10.47
C ARG A 151 -14.01 -4.20 -9.00
N PHE A 152 -13.80 -3.00 -8.46
CA PHE A 152 -14.21 -2.61 -7.10
C PHE A 152 -15.72 -2.46 -6.92
N ASN A 153 -16.53 -2.54 -7.98
CA ASN A 153 -17.98 -2.40 -7.91
C ASN A 153 -18.70 -3.75 -7.76
N LYS A 154 -19.18 -3.99 -6.54
CA LYS A 154 -20.61 -4.04 -6.21
C LYS A 154 -20.78 -3.50 -4.80
#